data_AF-A0A1I2XDG3-F1
#
_entry.id   AF-A0A1I2XDG3-F1
#
_cell.length_a   1.000
_cell.length_b   1.000
_cell.length_c   1.000
_cell.angle_alpha   90.00
_cell.angle_beta   90.00
_cell.angle_gamma   90.00
#
_symmetry.space_group_name_H-M   'P 1'
#
loop_
_entity.id
_entity.type
_entity.pdbx_description
1 polymer ?
#
loop_
_entity_poly.entity_id
_entity_poly.type
_entity_poly.pdbx_seq_one_letter_code
_entity_poly.pdbx_strand_id
1 'polypeptide(L)'
;MQRSLVNNTVEGSTNLIDHTNPNAIGATEAAIHTEDGHELRLRFRTSDLYLVGWYDSTDRYRYIGPATEARIPGDYVSNAQQLVAGADYGALEREGGFDRTTMVFSRIATEADAMSLWKSTNERR
;
A
#
# COMPACT_ATOMS: atom_id res chain seq x y z
N MET A 1 20.21 2.13 -31.36
CA MET A 1 20.65 2.35 -29.97
C MET A 1 19.81 1.48 -29.05
N GLN A 2 20.38 0.38 -28.61
CA GLN A 2 19.73 -0.58 -27.71
C GLN A 2 19.87 -0.02 -26.29
N ARG A 3 18.75 0.32 -25.62
CA ARG A 3 18.79 0.72 -24.21
C ARG A 3 19.26 -0.50 -23.41
N SER A 4 20.43 -0.39 -22.78
CA SER A 4 20.86 -1.32 -21.75
C SER A 4 19.88 -1.15 -20.59
N LEU A 5 18.91 -2.06 -20.49
CA LEU A 5 18.14 -2.23 -19.27
C LEU A 5 19.15 -2.80 -18.26
N VAL A 6 19.63 -1.94 -17.35
CA VAL A 6 20.37 -2.40 -16.18
C VAL A 6 19.42 -3.34 -15.45
N ASN A 7 19.68 -4.64 -15.55
CA ASN A 7 18.98 -5.63 -14.77
C ASN A 7 19.29 -5.35 -13.31
N ASN A 8 18.38 -4.66 -12.62
CA ASN A 8 18.40 -4.47 -11.16
C ASN A 8 17.99 -5.77 -10.46
N THR A 9 18.65 -6.87 -10.81
CA THR A 9 18.40 -8.18 -10.21
C THR A 9 19.21 -8.29 -8.93
N VAL A 10 18.53 -8.19 -7.78
CA VAL A 10 19.08 -8.59 -6.48
C VAL A 10 18.91 -10.09 -6.36
N GLU A 11 19.99 -10.81 -6.05
CA GLU A 11 19.96 -12.27 -5.87
C GLU A 11 18.97 -12.64 -4.75
N GLY A 12 18.02 -13.53 -5.05
CA GLY A 12 16.93 -13.92 -4.14
C GLY A 12 15.63 -13.12 -4.29
N SER A 13 15.60 -12.04 -5.07
CA SER A 13 14.35 -11.33 -5.38
C SER A 13 13.66 -11.93 -6.61
N THR A 14 12.40 -12.35 -6.48
CA THR A 14 11.56 -12.76 -7.62
C THR A 14 10.81 -11.60 -8.26
N ASN A 15 10.83 -10.42 -7.64
CA ASN A 15 10.06 -9.25 -8.08
C ASN A 15 11.02 -8.15 -8.58
N LEU A 16 10.78 -7.70 -9.81
CA LEU A 16 11.47 -6.55 -10.40
C LEU A 16 10.53 -5.34 -10.34
N ILE A 17 11.02 -4.24 -9.78
CA ILE A 17 10.32 -2.94 -9.77
C ILE A 17 10.79 -2.18 -11.01
N ASP A 18 9.93 -2.10 -12.02
CA ASP A 18 10.19 -1.24 -13.18
C ASP A 18 9.64 0.17 -12.93
N HIS A 19 10.45 0.98 -12.24
CA HIS A 19 10.16 2.37 -11.93
C HIS A 19 10.17 3.30 -13.16
N THR A 20 10.50 2.76 -14.34
CA THR A 20 10.57 3.53 -15.60
C THR A 20 9.36 3.32 -16.50
N ASN A 21 8.52 2.32 -16.20
CA ASN A 21 7.30 2.03 -16.93
C ASN A 21 6.05 2.37 -16.09
N PRO A 22 5.43 3.56 -16.30
CA PRO A 22 4.23 3.97 -15.58
C PRO A 22 3.02 3.08 -15.88
N ASN A 23 3.10 2.24 -16.92
CA ASN A 23 2.06 1.28 -17.30
C ASN A 23 2.36 -0.14 -16.79
N ALA A 24 3.39 -0.35 -15.98
CA ALA A 24 3.68 -1.67 -15.43
C ALA A 24 2.46 -2.19 -14.66
N ILE A 25 1.92 -3.31 -15.13
CA ILE A 25 0.74 -3.96 -14.55
C ILE A 25 1.24 -4.95 -13.53
N GLY A 26 1.00 -4.66 -12.26
CA GLY A 26 1.39 -5.55 -11.17
C GLY A 26 1.18 -4.89 -9.82
N ALA A 27 1.26 -5.73 -8.79
CA ALA A 27 1.39 -5.30 -7.42
C ALA A 27 2.46 -6.16 -6.73
N THR A 28 3.19 -5.55 -5.81
CA THR A 28 4.08 -6.25 -4.88
C THR A 28 3.57 -6.04 -3.46
N GLU A 29 3.88 -6.97 -2.57
CA GLU A 29 3.44 -6.91 -1.17
C GLU A 29 4.63 -6.72 -0.25
N ALA A 30 4.39 -6.06 0.89
CA ALA A 30 5.29 -6.04 2.03
C ALA A 30 4.49 -6.29 3.30
N ALA A 31 5.09 -7.00 4.25
CA ALA A 31 4.51 -7.26 5.55
C ALA A 31 5.19 -6.40 6.62
N ILE A 32 4.39 -5.78 7.49
CA ILE A 32 4.86 -5.18 8.74
C ILE A 32 4.44 -6.12 9.88
N HIS A 33 5.42 -6.65 10.59
CA HIS A 33 5.20 -7.43 11.80
C HIS A 33 5.30 -6.51 13.02
N THR A 34 4.30 -6.55 13.88
CA THR A 34 4.29 -5.80 15.14
C THR A 34 4.87 -6.63 16.29
N GLU A 35 5.27 -5.98 17.38
CA GLU A 35 5.79 -6.67 18.57
C GLU A 35 4.74 -7.62 19.18
N ASP A 36 3.46 -7.28 19.06
CA ASP A 36 2.32 -8.10 19.51
C ASP A 36 2.02 -9.31 18.59
N GLY A 37 2.81 -9.52 17.54
CA GLY A 37 2.70 -10.66 16.63
C GLY A 37 1.61 -10.52 15.56
N HIS A 38 1.12 -9.31 15.30
CA HIS A 38 0.22 -9.05 14.18
C HIS A 38 1.00 -8.79 12.89
N GLU A 39 0.38 -9.14 11.76
CA GLU A 39 0.94 -8.91 10.44
C GLU A 39 0.01 -8.02 9.63
N LEU A 40 0.50 -6.84 9.25
CA LEU A 40 -0.15 -5.97 8.27
C LEU A 40 0.48 -6.23 6.90
N ARG A 41 -0.32 -6.73 5.97
CA ARG A 41 0.08 -6.92 4.57
C ARG A 41 -0.32 -5.69 3.76
N LEU A 42 0.68 -4.97 3.27
CA LEU A 42 0.55 -3.80 2.41
C LEU A 42 0.77 -4.20 0.95
N ARG A 43 0.04 -3.57 0.04
CA ARG A 43 0.11 -3.83 -1.40
C ARG A 43 0.48 -2.54 -2.12
N PHE A 44 1.48 -2.64 -3.00
CA PHE A 44 2.07 -1.51 -3.71
C PHE A 44 2.02 -1.72 -5.21
N ARG A 45 1.80 -0.65 -5.96
CA ARG A 45 1.91 -0.66 -7.42
C ARG A 45 3.37 -0.88 -7.84
N THR A 46 3.61 -1.81 -8.77
CA THR A 46 4.99 -2.15 -9.21
C THR A 46 5.67 -1.05 -10.03
N SER A 47 4.94 -0.08 -10.56
CA SER A 47 5.50 1.00 -11.39
C SER A 47 6.15 2.12 -10.59
N ASP A 48 5.75 2.34 -9.34
CA ASP A 48 6.21 3.50 -8.55
C ASP A 48 6.13 3.31 -7.04
N LEU A 49 5.78 2.11 -6.58
CA LEU A 49 5.67 1.75 -5.17
C LEU A 49 4.66 2.60 -4.39
N TYR A 50 3.68 3.21 -5.08
CA TYR A 50 2.54 3.79 -4.38
C TYR A 50 1.77 2.70 -3.65
N LEU A 51 1.44 2.96 -2.39
CA LEU A 51 0.50 2.12 -1.63
C LEU A 51 -0.84 2.14 -2.35
N VAL A 52 -1.38 0.97 -2.64
CA VAL A 52 -2.70 0.82 -3.29
C VAL A 52 -3.74 0.20 -2.37
N GLY A 53 -3.31 -0.52 -1.34
CA GLY A 53 -4.20 -1.10 -0.35
C GLY A 53 -3.49 -1.96 0.67
N TRP A 54 -4.27 -2.57 1.56
CA TRP A 54 -3.82 -3.46 2.62
C TRP A 54 -4.93 -4.44 3.02
N TYR A 55 -4.55 -5.50 3.74
CA TYR A 55 -5.48 -6.45 4.33
C TYR A 55 -5.71 -6.12 5.81
N ASP A 56 -6.97 -5.98 6.22
CA ASP A 56 -7.31 -5.79 7.63
C ASP A 56 -7.35 -7.12 8.42
N SER A 57 -7.61 -7.04 9.73
CA SER A 57 -7.66 -8.18 10.65
C SER A 57 -8.72 -9.24 10.30
N THR A 58 -9.68 -8.91 9.43
CA THR A 58 -10.73 -9.82 8.94
C THR A 58 -10.44 -10.35 7.54
N ASP A 59 -9.21 -10.19 7.05
CA ASP A 59 -8.80 -10.51 5.68
C ASP A 59 -9.61 -9.73 4.64
N ARG A 60 -10.01 -8.50 4.96
CA ARG A 60 -10.69 -7.63 4.00
C ARG A 60 -9.69 -6.73 3.30
N TYR A 61 -9.76 -6.64 1.97
CA TYR A 61 -8.91 -5.75 1.20
C TYR A 61 -9.41 -4.29 1.29
N ARG A 62 -8.66 -3.44 1.98
CA ARG A 62 -8.87 -2.00 2.03
C ARG A 62 -8.02 -1.33 0.97
N TYR A 63 -8.57 -0.36 0.24
CA TYR A 63 -7.80 0.29 -0.81
C TYR A 63 -7.99 1.81 -0.85
N ILE A 64 -6.99 2.46 -1.43
CA ILE A 64 -6.97 3.90 -1.69
C ILE A 64 -6.90 4.15 -3.18
N GLY A 65 -7.47 5.27 -3.62
CA GLY A 65 -7.53 5.61 -5.03
C GLY A 65 -8.61 4.83 -5.81
N PRO A 66 -8.67 5.01 -7.14
CA PRO A 66 -9.62 4.32 -8.01
C PRO A 66 -9.45 2.80 -7.97
N ALA A 67 -10.55 2.04 -8.09
CA ALA A 67 -10.50 0.57 -8.11
C ALA A 67 -9.60 0.00 -9.24
N THR A 68 -9.48 0.72 -10.36
CA THR A 68 -8.60 0.37 -11.48
C THR A 68 -7.12 0.44 -11.13
N GLU A 69 -6.75 1.32 -10.18
CA GLU A 69 -5.39 1.49 -9.67
C GLU A 69 -5.12 0.67 -8.42
N ALA A 70 -6.17 0.37 -7.63
CA ALA A 70 -6.11 -0.38 -6.38
C ALA A 70 -5.59 -1.82 -6.52
N ARG A 71 -5.49 -2.34 -7.76
CA ARG A 71 -5.05 -3.71 -8.08
C ARG A 71 -5.69 -4.76 -7.17
N ILE A 72 -7.01 -4.63 -6.98
CA ILE A 72 -7.82 -5.51 -6.13
C ILE A 72 -7.59 -6.96 -6.59
N PRO A 73 -7.11 -7.85 -5.71
CA PRO A 73 -6.93 -9.25 -6.06
C PRO A 73 -8.29 -9.90 -6.36
N GLY A 74 -8.33 -10.79 -7.35
CA GLY A 74 -9.61 -11.25 -7.94
C GLY A 74 -10.54 -11.95 -6.95
N ASP A 75 -9.97 -12.69 -6.00
CA ASP A 75 -10.62 -13.34 -4.87
C ASP A 75 -11.15 -12.35 -3.81
N TYR A 76 -10.67 -11.11 -3.80
CA TYR A 76 -11.05 -10.05 -2.86
C TYR A 76 -12.02 -9.01 -3.46
N VAL A 77 -12.47 -9.16 -4.71
CA VAL A 77 -13.35 -8.15 -5.34
C VAL A 77 -14.66 -7.95 -4.55
N SER A 78 -15.24 -9.02 -4.01
CA SER A 78 -16.51 -8.97 -3.27
C SER A 78 -16.37 -8.46 -1.84
N ASN A 79 -15.16 -8.53 -1.25
CA ASN A 79 -14.89 -8.06 0.10
C ASN A 79 -14.10 -6.74 0.12
N ALA A 80 -13.65 -6.21 -1.02
CA ALA A 80 -12.86 -4.98 -1.06
C ALA A 80 -13.67 -3.75 -0.58
N GLN A 81 -12.97 -2.79 0.03
CA GLN A 81 -13.55 -1.49 0.41
C GLN A 81 -12.59 -0.34 0.11
N GLN A 82 -13.08 0.64 -0.65
CA GLN A 82 -12.41 1.93 -0.79
C GLN A 82 -12.52 2.72 0.51
N LEU A 83 -11.40 3.21 1.02
CA LEU A 83 -11.39 4.12 2.16
C LEU A 83 -11.15 5.56 1.75
N VAL A 84 -10.29 5.79 0.76
CA VAL A 84 -9.99 7.14 0.27
C VAL A 84 -10.04 7.14 -1.25
N ALA A 85 -10.70 8.15 -1.84
CA ALA A 85 -10.85 8.25 -3.29
C ALA A 85 -9.56 8.66 -4.02
N GLY A 86 -8.63 9.33 -3.32
CA GLY A 86 -7.33 9.75 -3.83
C GLY A 86 -6.19 9.18 -2.98
N ALA A 87 -5.13 8.71 -3.66
CA ALA A 87 -3.92 8.19 -3.03
C ALA A 87 -2.77 9.20 -3.01
N ASP A 88 -2.96 10.38 -3.64
CA ASP A 88 -1.99 11.46 -3.53
C ASP A 88 -2.00 12.06 -2.13
N TYR A 89 -0.86 12.60 -1.72
CA TYR A 89 -0.73 13.16 -0.39
C TYR A 89 -1.74 14.29 -0.12
N GLY A 90 -2.10 15.12 -1.10
CA GLY A 90 -3.06 16.21 -0.88
C GLY A 90 -4.47 15.70 -0.56
N ALA A 91 -4.88 14.57 -1.17
CA ALA A 91 -6.10 13.87 -0.82
C ALA A 91 -6.01 13.23 0.58
N LEU A 92 -4.90 12.56 0.90
CA LEU A 92 -4.69 11.92 2.20
C LEU A 92 -4.61 12.93 3.36
N GLU A 93 -3.94 14.06 3.16
CA GLU A 93 -3.83 15.15 4.14
C GLU A 93 -5.20 15.79 4.41
N ARG A 94 -6.03 15.93 3.36
CA ARG A 94 -7.41 16.43 3.49
C ARG A 94 -8.31 15.45 4.25
N GLU A 95 -8.19 14.16 3.95
CA GLU A 95 -8.99 13.12 4.61
C GLU A 95 -8.56 12.92 6.07
N GLY A 96 -7.25 12.90 6.33
CA GLY A 96 -6.69 12.75 7.66
C GLY A 96 -6.80 14.00 8.53
N GLY A 97 -6.90 15.18 7.92
CA GLY A 97 -6.92 16.47 8.63
C GLY A 97 -5.56 16.91 9.17
N PHE A 98 -4.47 16.35 8.64
CA PHE A 98 -3.09 16.64 9.05
C PHE A 98 -2.20 16.88 7.84
N ASP A 99 -1.19 17.73 8.00
CA ASP A 99 -0.16 17.99 6.99
C ASP A 99 1.06 17.07 7.25
N ARG A 100 1.66 16.50 6.19
CA ARG A 100 2.82 15.61 6.34
C ARG A 100 4.00 16.24 7.07
N THR A 101 4.14 17.57 7.00
CA THR A 101 5.20 18.32 7.69
C THR A 101 5.08 18.25 9.21
N THR A 102 3.90 17.88 9.71
CA THR A 102 3.63 17.69 11.14
C THR A 102 3.70 16.24 11.59
N MET A 103 3.89 15.29 10.66
CA MET A 103 3.95 13.87 10.98
C MET A 103 5.29 13.49 11.62
N VAL A 104 5.21 12.61 12.62
CA VAL A 104 6.39 12.06 13.30
C VAL A 104 6.74 10.72 12.67
N PHE A 105 7.96 10.62 12.13
CA PHE A 105 8.48 9.35 11.60
C PHE A 105 9.34 8.67 12.68
N SER A 106 8.85 7.56 13.21
CA SER A 106 9.57 6.74 14.19
C SER A 106 9.07 5.31 14.13
N ARG A 107 9.85 4.36 14.66
CA ARG A 107 9.42 2.96 14.81
C ARG A 107 8.06 2.86 15.53
N ILE A 108 7.91 3.60 16.63
CA ILE A 108 6.69 3.60 17.45
C ILE A 108 5.50 4.10 16.63
N ALA A 109 5.68 5.19 15.86
CA ALA A 109 4.65 5.70 14.98
C ALA A 109 4.26 4.68 13.90
N THR A 110 5.24 4.07 13.23
CA THR A 110 5.00 3.04 12.21
C THR A 110 4.24 1.84 12.76
N GLU A 111 4.57 1.39 13.98
CA GLU A 111 3.88 0.27 14.62
C GLU A 111 2.43 0.63 15.01
N ALA A 112 2.22 1.83 15.57
CA ALA A 112 0.88 2.33 15.89
C ALA A 112 0.01 2.50 14.62
N ASP A 113 0.59 3.01 13.53
CA ASP A 113 -0.08 3.14 12.24
C ASP A 113 -0.41 1.78 11.64
N ALA A 114 0.53 0.83 11.70
CA ALA A 114 0.31 -0.53 11.22
C ALA A 114 -0.85 -1.22 11.96
N MET A 115 -0.89 -1.07 13.29
CA MET A 115 -1.99 -1.57 14.11
C MET A 115 -3.32 -0.88 13.78
N SER A 116 -3.31 0.42 13.47
CA SER A 116 -4.51 1.17 13.12
C SER A 116 -5.09 0.69 11.77
N LEU A 117 -4.23 0.46 10.78
CA LEU A 117 -4.63 -0.11 9.50
C LEU A 117 -5.11 -1.56 9.64
N TRP A 118 -4.41 -2.38 10.44
CA TRP A 118 -4.82 -3.76 10.71
C TRP A 118 -6.18 -3.82 11.41
N LYS A 119 -6.47 -2.90 12.34
CA LYS A 119 -7.74 -2.80 13.07
C LYS A 119 -8.85 -2.07 12.31
N SER A 120 -8.66 -1.68 11.04
CA SER A 120 -9.60 -0.82 10.28
C SER A 120 -10.97 -1.45 9.94
N THR A 121 -11.48 -2.33 10.80
CA THR A 121 -12.76 -3.00 10.72
C THR A 121 -13.90 -2.04 11.08
N ASN A 122 -14.51 -1.39 10.07
CA ASN A 122 -15.84 -0.78 10.14
C ASN A 122 -16.05 0.43 11.08
N GLU A 123 -15.09 1.34 11.22
CA GLU A 123 -15.38 2.66 11.79
C GLU A 123 -15.51 3.70 10.66
N ARG A 124 -16.74 3.92 10.19
CA ARG A 124 -17.09 5.24 9.65
C ARG A 124 -17.08 6.19 10.84
N ARG A 125 -16.11 7.09 10.91
CA ARG A 125 -16.30 8.35 11.65
C ARG A 125 -17.16 9.28 10.81
#